data_AF-A0A419HV24-F1
#
_entry.id   AF-A0A419HV24-F1
#
_cell.length_a   1.000
_cell.length_b   1.000
_cell.length_c   1.000
_cell.angle_alpha   90.00
_cell.angle_beta   90.00
_cell.angle_gamma   90.00
#
_symmetry.space_group_name_H-M   'P 1'
#
loop_
_entity.id
_entity.type
_entity.pdbx_description
1 polymer ?
#
loop_
_entity_poly.entity_id
_entity_poly.type
_entity_poly.pdbx_seq_one_letter_code
_entity_poly.pdbx_strand_id
1 'polypeptide(L)'
;MVEAGVPSMPARVFAALNMADSGRLTAAELAELLQASPAAISGAVRYLTQVNMIHREREPGTRRDVFRLYDDGWYTTLMRREAIVRRWEDAAKEGAIALGPDSPAGRRMAEMSAFFEFVDEELQPMLDRWGERRKALGFS
;
A
#
# COMPACT_ATOMS: atom_id res chain seq x y z
N MET A 1 -10.44 6.77 19.17
CA MET A 1 -10.08 7.36 17.87
C MET A 1 -8.72 6.76 17.51
N VAL A 2 -8.68 5.76 16.63
CA VAL A 2 -7.40 5.32 16.06
C VAL A 2 -7.14 6.33 14.94
N GLU A 3 -6.18 7.23 15.15
CA GLU A 3 -5.74 8.20 14.15
C GLU A 3 -5.44 7.47 12.84
N ALA A 4 -5.82 8.06 11.71
CA ALA A 4 -5.72 7.45 10.39
C ALA A 4 -4.33 6.83 10.16
N GLY A 5 -4.28 5.49 10.16
CA GLY A 5 -3.04 4.73 10.11
C GLY A 5 -3.26 3.21 10.05
N VAL A 6 -2.18 2.48 9.78
CA VAL A 6 -2.12 1.01 9.81
C VAL A 6 -2.40 0.52 11.24
N PRO A 7 -3.32 -0.44 11.47
CA PRO A 7 -3.61 -0.94 12.82
C PRO A 7 -2.36 -1.52 13.51
N SER A 8 -2.31 -1.46 14.84
CA SER A 8 -1.12 -1.81 15.64
C SER A 8 -0.52 -3.18 15.29
N MET A 9 -1.35 -4.22 15.17
CA MET A 9 -0.85 -5.57 14.88
C MET A 9 -0.27 -5.72 13.46
N PRO A 10 -0.96 -5.27 12.39
CA PRO A 10 -0.34 -5.08 11.08
C PRO A 10 0.99 -4.34 11.10
N ALA A 11 1.10 -3.22 11.82
CA ALA A 11 2.36 -2.46 11.89
C ALA A 11 3.50 -3.28 12.51
N ARG A 12 3.21 -4.03 13.57
CA ARG A 12 4.18 -4.93 14.23
C ARG A 12 4.60 -6.11 13.33
N VAL A 13 3.67 -6.71 12.58
CA VAL A 13 3.99 -7.76 11.59
C VAL A 13 4.88 -7.22 10.47
N PHE A 14 4.58 -6.02 9.97
CA PHE A 14 5.40 -5.35 8.96
C PHE A 14 6.83 -5.10 9.48
N ALA A 15 6.97 -4.59 10.71
CA ALA A 15 8.27 -4.38 11.34
C ALA A 15 9.06 -5.69 11.52
N ALA A 16 8.41 -6.76 11.98
CA ALA A 16 9.03 -8.08 12.12
C ALA A 16 9.59 -8.62 10.81
N LEU A 17 8.84 -8.48 9.70
CA LEU A 17 9.30 -8.89 8.38
C LEU A 17 10.47 -8.03 7.86
N ASN A 18 10.50 -6.73 8.18
CA ASN A 18 11.62 -5.84 7.82
C ASN A 18 12.91 -6.18 8.59
N MET A 19 12.77 -6.66 9.82
CA MET A 19 13.92 -6.96 10.69
C MET A 19 14.41 -8.41 10.58
N ALA A 20 13.65 -9.29 9.93
CA ALA A 20 14.09 -10.66 9.70
C ALA A 20 15.20 -10.67 8.65
N ASP A 21 16.35 -11.28 8.96
CA ASP A 21 17.49 -11.38 8.02
C ASP A 21 17.10 -12.05 6.69
N SER A 22 16.14 -12.98 6.74
CA SER A 22 15.59 -13.66 5.56
C SER A 22 14.58 -12.82 4.78
N GLY A 23 14.05 -11.74 5.35
CA GLY A 23 12.88 -11.01 4.87
C GLY A 23 11.57 -11.83 4.86
N ARG A 24 11.60 -13.04 5.44
CA ARG A 24 10.60 -14.10 5.26
C ARG A 24 10.23 -14.73 6.59
N LEU A 25 8.96 -14.71 6.96
CA LEU A 25 8.44 -15.37 8.17
C LEU A 25 7.12 -16.08 7.90
N THR A 26 6.92 -17.23 8.51
CA THR A 26 5.65 -17.96 8.56
C THR A 26 4.70 -17.34 9.61
N ALA A 27 3.42 -17.70 9.55
CA ALA A 27 2.44 -17.29 10.58
C ALA A 27 2.85 -17.76 11.99
N ALA A 28 3.49 -18.92 12.10
CA ALA A 28 3.93 -19.48 13.37
C ALA A 28 5.10 -18.67 13.95
N GLU A 29 6.11 -18.39 13.14
CA GLU A 29 7.26 -17.55 13.54
C GLU A 29 6.81 -16.13 13.90
N LEU A 30 5.86 -15.55 13.16
CA LEU A 30 5.27 -14.26 13.51
C LEU A 30 4.51 -14.30 14.85
N ALA A 31 3.76 -15.36 15.11
CA ALA A 31 3.03 -15.53 16.37
C ALA A 31 3.99 -15.65 17.56
N GLU A 32 5.06 -16.42 17.39
CA GLU A 32 6.11 -16.60 18.38
C GLU A 32 6.89 -15.30 18.62
N LEU A 33 7.41 -14.66 17.58
CA LEU A 33 8.20 -13.43 17.69
C LEU A 33 7.41 -12.28 18.31
N LEU A 34 6.13 -12.14 17.93
CA LEU A 34 5.28 -11.04 18.39
C LEU A 34 4.50 -11.38 19.66
N GLN A 35 4.64 -12.60 20.19
CA GLN A 35 3.87 -13.11 21.33
C GLN A 35 2.37 -12.84 21.14
N ALA A 36 1.87 -13.20 19.95
CA ALA A 36 0.52 -12.87 19.50
C ALA A 36 -0.25 -14.14 19.11
N SER A 37 -1.57 -14.11 19.28
CA SER A 37 -2.41 -15.25 18.93
C SER A 37 -2.43 -15.50 17.41
N PRO A 38 -2.65 -16.75 16.97
CA PRO A 38 -2.79 -17.06 15.55
C PRO A 38 -3.90 -16.25 14.85
N ALA A 39 -4.97 -15.91 15.57
CA ALA A 39 -6.06 -15.09 15.05
C ALA A 39 -5.61 -13.63 14.81
N ALA A 40 -4.83 -13.05 15.73
CA ALA A 40 -4.28 -11.71 15.58
C ALA A 40 -3.31 -11.63 14.39
N ILE A 41 -2.44 -12.63 14.24
CA ILE A 41 -1.55 -12.75 13.08
C ILE A 41 -2.35 -12.90 11.79
N SER A 42 -3.33 -13.79 11.75
CA SER A 42 -4.16 -13.99 10.56
C SER A 42 -4.87 -12.72 10.10
N GLY A 43 -5.42 -11.94 11.05
CA GLY A 43 -6.03 -10.64 10.76
C GLY A 43 -5.02 -9.62 10.23
N ALA A 44 -3.84 -9.54 10.85
CA ALA A 44 -2.78 -8.62 10.46
C ALA A 44 -2.24 -8.90 9.06
N VAL A 45 -1.92 -10.17 8.79
CA VAL A 45 -1.42 -10.65 7.50
C VAL A 45 -2.48 -10.44 6.40
N ARG A 46 -3.75 -10.72 6.68
CA ARG A 46 -4.86 -10.45 5.74
C ARG A 46 -4.93 -8.97 5.38
N TYR A 47 -4.89 -8.09 6.39
CA TYR A 47 -4.89 -6.63 6.17
C TYR A 47 -3.70 -6.21 5.31
N LEU A 48 -2.47 -6.62 5.68
CA LEU A 48 -1.25 -6.27 4.96
C LEU A 48 -1.25 -6.80 3.52
N THR A 49 -1.82 -7.98 3.28
CA THR A 49 -1.98 -8.54 1.93
C THR A 49 -3.00 -7.73 1.13
N GLN A 50 -4.13 -7.34 1.73
CA GLN A 50 -5.18 -6.55 1.07
C GLN A 50 -4.67 -5.16 0.66
N VAL A 51 -3.89 -4.52 1.54
CA VAL A 51 -3.22 -3.25 1.25
C VAL A 51 -1.88 -3.44 0.52
N ASN A 52 -1.58 -4.65 0.05
CA ASN A 52 -0.42 -5.06 -0.75
C ASN A 52 0.96 -4.79 -0.13
N MET A 53 1.07 -4.65 1.19
CA MET A 53 2.35 -4.42 1.87
C MET A 53 3.20 -5.70 2.01
N ILE A 54 2.60 -6.87 1.86
CA ILE A 54 3.30 -8.17 1.93
C ILE A 54 2.77 -9.12 0.84
N HIS A 55 3.61 -10.08 0.44
CA HIS A 55 3.23 -11.24 -0.35
C HIS A 55 3.07 -12.47 0.53
N ARG A 56 2.11 -13.32 0.15
CA ARG A 56 1.97 -14.69 0.64
C ARG A 56 2.51 -15.64 -0.42
N GLU A 57 3.54 -16.38 -0.07
CA GLU A 57 4.13 -17.43 -0.89
C GLU A 57 4.02 -18.77 -0.19
N ARG A 58 4.22 -19.84 -0.95
CA ARG A 58 4.30 -21.18 -0.39
C ARG A 58 5.76 -21.54 -0.21
N GLU A 59 6.09 -22.07 0.97
CA GLU A 59 7.43 -22.57 1.24
C GLU A 59 7.76 -23.73 0.26
N PRO A 60 8.90 -23.66 -0.46
CA PRO A 60 9.29 -24.73 -1.37
C PRO A 60 9.34 -26.09 -0.66
N GLY A 61 8.62 -27.07 -1.19
CA GLY A 61 8.57 -28.42 -0.63
C GLY A 61 7.63 -28.61 0.57
N THR A 62 6.91 -27.58 1.04
CA THR A 62 5.93 -27.73 2.13
C THR A 62 4.54 -27.18 1.77
N ARG A 63 3.58 -27.35 2.69
CA ARG A 63 2.24 -26.73 2.59
C ARG A 63 2.13 -25.41 3.35
N ARG A 64 3.22 -24.94 3.97
CA ARG A 64 3.20 -23.75 4.83
C ARG A 64 3.27 -22.48 4.00
N ASP A 65 2.58 -21.47 4.48
CA ASP A 65 2.65 -20.13 3.93
C ASP A 65 3.81 -19.36 4.56
N VAL A 66 4.54 -18.64 3.73
CA VAL A 66 5.60 -17.71 4.12
C VAL A 66 5.18 -16.32 3.66
N PHE A 67 5.36 -15.35 4.54
CA PHE A 67 5.11 -13.94 4.26
C PHE A 67 6.42 -13.22 4.05
N ARG A 68 6.47 -12.36 3.05
CA ARG A 68 7.60 -11.49 2.79
C ARG A 68 7.16 -10.10 2.37
N LEU A 69 8.05 -9.13 2.52
CA LEU A 69 7.85 -7.81 1.94
C LEU A 69 7.93 -7.93 0.41
N TYR A 70 7.33 -6.97 -0.29
CA TYR A 70 7.67 -6.73 -1.69
C TYR A 70 9.11 -6.21 -1.70
N ASP A 71 10.08 -7.06 -2.03
CA ASP A 71 11.54 -6.79 -1.99
C ASP A 71 11.97 -5.53 -2.78
N ASP A 72 11.09 -5.03 -3.62
CA ASP A 72 11.34 -4.01 -4.62
C ASP A 72 10.15 -3.05 -4.79
N GLY A 73 9.08 -3.17 -3.99
CA GLY A 73 7.79 -2.57 -4.37
C GLY A 73 6.83 -2.11 -3.28
N TRP A 74 7.23 -1.98 -2.02
CA TRP A 74 6.30 -1.43 -1.02
C TRP A 74 5.81 0.00 -1.37
N TYR A 75 6.61 0.76 -2.15
CA TYR A 75 6.19 2.04 -2.75
C TYR A 75 5.33 1.85 -4.01
N THR A 76 5.49 0.80 -4.82
CA THR A 76 4.53 0.45 -5.89
C THR A 76 3.21 -0.08 -5.34
N THR A 77 3.19 -0.56 -4.10
CA THR A 77 1.96 -0.79 -3.35
C THR A 77 1.28 0.51 -2.92
N LEU A 78 2.07 1.53 -2.53
CA LEU A 78 1.55 2.90 -2.47
C LEU A 78 1.06 3.35 -3.86
N MET A 79 1.60 2.84 -4.98
CA MET A 79 1.12 3.10 -6.35
C MET A 79 -0.13 2.36 -6.79
N ARG A 80 -0.63 1.35 -6.07
CA ARG A 80 -2.03 0.93 -6.29
C ARG A 80 -3.03 2.03 -5.95
N ARG A 81 -2.54 3.14 -5.37
CA ARG A 81 -3.27 4.40 -5.32
C ARG A 81 -3.50 5.03 -6.70
N GLU A 82 -2.74 4.75 -7.75
CA GLU A 82 -3.05 5.23 -9.11
C GLU A 82 -4.45 4.78 -9.56
N ALA A 83 -4.80 3.52 -9.34
CA ALA A 83 -6.14 3.02 -9.66
C ALA A 83 -7.24 3.66 -8.79
N ILE A 84 -6.88 4.14 -7.60
CA ILE A 84 -7.78 4.87 -6.70
C ILE A 84 -7.87 6.34 -7.13
N VAL A 85 -6.75 6.99 -7.42
CA VAL A 85 -6.60 8.37 -7.90
C VAL A 85 -7.36 8.54 -9.21
N ARG A 86 -7.11 7.68 -10.21
CA ARG A 86 -7.86 7.67 -11.48
C ARG A 86 -9.36 7.45 -11.27
N ARG A 87 -9.75 6.53 -10.37
CA ARG A 87 -11.18 6.29 -10.07
C ARG A 87 -11.85 7.49 -9.38
N TRP A 88 -11.12 8.21 -8.53
CA TRP A 88 -11.62 9.44 -7.92
C TRP A 88 -11.66 10.61 -8.90
N GLU A 89 -10.66 10.71 -9.78
CA GLU A 89 -10.62 11.66 -10.88
C GLU A 89 -11.86 11.47 -11.79
N ASP A 90 -12.08 10.24 -12.29
CA ASP A 90 -13.22 9.90 -13.13
C ASP A 90 -14.56 10.25 -12.45
N ALA A 91 -14.73 9.86 -11.19
CA ALA A 91 -15.95 10.16 -10.43
C ALA A 91 -16.15 11.67 -10.19
N ALA A 92 -15.06 12.41 -9.92
CA ALA A 92 -15.10 13.86 -9.75
C ALA A 92 -15.46 14.55 -11.07
N LYS A 93 -14.90 14.09 -12.18
CA LYS A 93 -15.16 14.61 -13.53
C LYS A 93 -16.60 14.39 -13.96
N GLU A 94 -17.14 13.18 -13.75
CA GLU A 94 -18.55 12.88 -13.98
C GLU A 94 -19.47 13.76 -13.12
N GLY A 95 -19.13 13.94 -11.84
CA GLY A 95 -19.86 14.82 -10.92
C GLY A 95 -19.85 16.28 -11.36
N ALA A 96 -18.71 16.78 -11.83
CA ALA A 96 -18.57 18.15 -12.34
C ALA A 96 -19.45 18.39 -13.57
N ILE A 97 -19.48 17.43 -14.50
CA ILE A 97 -20.34 17.48 -15.69
C ILE A 97 -21.82 17.46 -15.30
N ALA A 98 -22.22 16.53 -14.42
CA ALA A 98 -23.61 16.37 -14.00
C ALA A 98 -24.17 17.58 -13.24
N LEU A 99 -23.34 18.25 -12.44
CA LEU A 99 -23.74 19.39 -11.62
C LEU A 99 -23.62 20.74 -12.34
N GLY A 100 -22.98 20.77 -13.50
CA GLY A 100 -22.75 21.97 -14.31
C GLY A 100 -21.70 22.92 -13.72
N PRO A 101 -20.95 23.64 -14.57
CA PRO A 101 -19.81 24.47 -14.17
C PRO A 101 -20.20 25.69 -13.33
N ASP A 102 -21.44 26.16 -13.47
CA ASP A 102 -21.92 27.35 -12.76
C ASP A 102 -22.37 27.06 -11.33
N SER A 103 -22.57 25.78 -10.99
CA SER A 103 -22.96 25.40 -9.63
C SER A 103 -21.73 25.39 -8.68
N PRO A 104 -21.88 25.86 -7.43
CA PRO A 104 -20.81 25.74 -6.44
C PRO A 104 -20.34 24.30 -6.20
N ALA A 105 -21.22 23.31 -6.39
CA ALA A 105 -20.88 21.89 -6.24
C ALA A 105 -20.09 21.36 -7.44
N GLY A 106 -20.46 21.74 -8.66
CA GLY A 106 -19.71 21.42 -9.87
C GLY A 106 -18.29 21.98 -9.85
N ARG A 107 -18.11 23.22 -9.38
CA ARG A 107 -16.76 23.81 -9.20
C ARG A 107 -15.87 23.03 -8.23
N ARG A 108 -16.41 22.58 -7.09
CA ARG A 108 -15.64 21.75 -6.14
C ARG A 108 -15.25 20.39 -6.74
N MET A 109 -16.16 19.78 -7.51
CA MET A 109 -15.86 18.52 -8.20
C MET A 109 -14.81 18.70 -9.30
N ALA A 110 -14.85 19.81 -10.04
CA ALA A 110 -13.83 20.13 -11.04
C ALA A 110 -12.44 20.36 -10.40
N GLU A 111 -12.37 21.09 -9.29
CA GLU A 111 -11.13 21.27 -8.52
C GLU A 111 -10.58 19.94 -7.99
N MET A 112 -11.45 19.07 -7.47
CA MET A 112 -11.07 17.74 -7.01
C MET A 112 -10.53 16.87 -8.15
N SER A 113 -11.16 16.91 -9.33
CA SER A 113 -10.68 16.23 -10.54
C SER A 113 -9.27 16.73 -10.93
N ALA A 114 -9.09 18.05 -11.03
CA ALA A 114 -7.81 18.65 -11.40
C ALA A 114 -6.68 18.31 -10.39
N PHE A 115 -7.02 18.23 -9.11
CA PHE A 115 -6.06 17.80 -8.09
C PHE A 115 -5.64 16.34 -8.26
N PHE A 116 -6.58 15.42 -8.55
CA PHE A 116 -6.24 14.02 -8.76
C PHE A 116 -5.44 13.80 -10.04
N GLU A 117 -5.76 14.53 -11.11
CA GLU A 117 -4.98 14.57 -12.35
C GLU A 117 -3.51 15.00 -12.08
N PHE A 118 -3.31 16.13 -11.38
CA PHE A 118 -1.98 16.60 -10.97
C PHE A 118 -1.21 15.56 -10.15
N VAL A 119 -1.89 14.88 -9.22
CA VAL A 119 -1.27 13.83 -8.42
C VAL A 119 -0.83 12.66 -9.28
N ASP A 120 -1.66 12.19 -10.23
CA ASP A 120 -1.29 11.10 -11.14
C ASP A 120 -0.07 11.47 -12.01
N GLU A 121 -0.04 12.69 -12.53
CA GLU A 121 1.05 13.22 -13.36
C GLU A 121 2.39 13.31 -12.62
N GLU A 122 2.39 13.77 -11.37
CA GLU A 122 3.64 13.97 -10.60
C GLU A 122 4.17 12.69 -9.94
N LEU A 123 3.28 11.73 -9.69
CA LEU A 123 3.62 10.53 -8.92
C LEU A 123 4.64 9.64 -9.64
N GLN A 124 4.46 9.42 -10.94
CA GLN A 124 5.40 8.57 -11.70
C GLN A 124 6.79 9.20 -11.86
N PRO A 125 6.94 10.46 -12.29
CA PRO A 125 8.24 11.12 -12.32
C PRO A 125 8.93 11.15 -10.95
N MET A 126 8.16 11.33 -9.86
CA MET A 126 8.72 11.26 -8.50
C MET A 126 9.32 9.89 -8.20
N LEU A 127 8.65 8.82 -8.60
CA LEU A 127 9.13 7.45 -8.39
C LEU A 127 10.34 7.10 -9.25
N ASP A 128 10.38 7.54 -10.51
CA ASP A 128 11.54 7.35 -11.36
C ASP A 128 12.78 7.98 -10.72
N ARG A 129 12.65 9.21 -10.21
CA ARG A 129 13.71 9.89 -9.45
C ARG A 129 14.12 9.11 -8.20
N TRP A 130 13.17 8.47 -7.51
CA TRP A 130 13.47 7.62 -6.36
C TRP A 130 14.22 6.34 -6.78
N GLY A 131 13.82 5.72 -7.89
CA GLY A 131 14.50 4.54 -8.45
C GLY A 131 15.97 4.84 -8.78
N GLU A 132 16.23 5.97 -9.44
CA GLU A 132 17.60 6.41 -9.73
C GLU A 132 18.39 6.73 -8.44
N ARG A 133 17.74 7.35 -7.44
CA ARG A 133 18.37 7.60 -6.15
C ARG A 133 18.71 6.32 -5.40
N ARG A 134 17.88 5.29 -5.45
CA ARG A 134 18.15 3.97 -4.84
C ARG A 134 19.40 3.32 -5.44
N LYS A 135 19.52 3.34 -6.77
CA LYS A 135 20.71 2.83 -7.48
C LYS A 135 21.97 3.58 -7.03
N ALA A 136 21.89 4.91 -6.94
CA ALA A 136 23.01 5.74 -6.46
C ALA A 136 23.39 5.46 -5.00
N LEU A 137 22.43 5.04 -4.16
CA LEU A 137 22.65 4.67 -2.76
C LEU A 137 23.12 3.20 -2.59
N GLY A 138 23.25 2.44 -3.66
CA GLY A 138 23.69 1.04 -3.60
C GLY A 138 22.63 0.06 -3.12
N PHE A 139 21.35 0.45 -3.09
CA PHE A 139 20.24 -0.46 -2.82
C PHE A 139 19.88 -1.21 -4.11
N SER A 140 20.51 -2.37 -4.35
CA SER A 140 20.11 -3.31 -5.41
C SER A 140 19.00 -4.23 -4.93
#